data_AF-A0A0S8JE06-F1
#
_entry.id   AF-A0A0S8JE06-F1
#
_cell.length_a   1.000
_cell.length_b   1.000
_cell.length_c   1.000
_cell.angle_alpha   90.00
_cell.angle_beta   90.00
_cell.angle_gamma   90.00
#
_symmetry.space_group_name_H-M   'P 1'
#
loop_
_entity.id
_entity.type
_entity.pdbx_description
1 polymer ?
#
loop_
_entity_poly.entity_id
_entity_poly.type
_entity_poly.pdbx_seq_one_letter_code
_entity_poly.pdbx_strand_id
1 'polypeptide(L)'
;MSQSRGWLPDPVGGVYWYGVDDTYVTCYFPLYCGINRIPRSFTVGSLQKFSWESAWWVFNFAANFCNLKYSYMIQDLQAVQSELEGNFLTLQPSVEKTAVELYKSDSELMTRYLTDYSVSNGEMVVERWKQLGEDLICKYNDGYVKDENGRPQGVGYPEPWLREVVKSRPDQFLIPVEEDIPESKLVD
;
A
#
# COMPACT_ATOMS: atom_id res chain seq x y z
N MET A 1 4.11 -1.71 16.06
CA MET A 1 3.54 -1.05 17.26
C MET A 1 3.16 -2.13 18.27
N SER A 2 3.46 -1.97 19.57
CA SER A 2 3.03 -2.93 20.60
C SER A 2 1.81 -2.43 21.37
N GLN A 3 0.93 -3.36 21.74
CA GLN A 3 -0.22 -3.15 22.59
C GLN A 3 -0.12 -4.14 23.76
N SER A 4 -0.04 -3.63 24.99
CA SER A 4 0.12 -4.44 26.21
C SER A 4 -1.03 -4.14 27.16
N ARG A 5 -1.90 -5.13 27.38
CA ARG A 5 -3.17 -4.94 28.12
C ARG A 5 -3.24 -5.86 29.32
N GLY A 6 -2.99 -5.30 30.51
CA GLY A 6 -2.92 -6.05 31.77
C GLY A 6 -4.26 -6.58 32.30
N TRP A 7 -5.39 -6.22 31.69
CA TRP A 7 -6.71 -6.76 32.04
C TRP A 7 -7.06 -8.05 31.27
N LEU A 8 -6.16 -8.54 30.41
CA LEU A 8 -6.28 -9.80 29.68
C LEU A 8 -5.14 -10.73 30.10
N PRO A 9 -5.30 -12.07 29.96
CA PRO A 9 -4.19 -13.01 30.15
C PRO A 9 -3.02 -12.68 29.23
N ASP A 10 -1.78 -12.84 29.71
CA ASP A 10 -0.55 -12.45 28.97
C ASP A 10 -0.51 -12.91 27.50
N PRO A 11 -0.88 -14.17 27.14
CA PRO A 11 -0.87 -14.63 25.75
C PRO A 11 -1.83 -13.88 24.81
N VAL A 12 -2.87 -13.25 25.37
CA VAL A 12 -3.91 -12.51 24.63
C VAL A 12 -3.72 -10.99 24.76
N GLY A 13 -3.30 -10.53 25.94
CA GLY A 13 -3.16 -9.11 26.27
C GLY A 13 -2.02 -8.43 25.51
N GLY A 14 -0.97 -9.18 25.16
CA GLY A 14 0.12 -8.72 24.30
C GLY A 14 -0.19 -8.91 22.81
N VAL A 15 -0.20 -7.80 22.06
CA VAL A 15 -0.36 -7.81 20.59
C VAL A 15 0.73 -6.94 19.97
N TYR A 16 1.40 -7.48 18.96
CA TYR A 16 2.32 -6.74 18.11
C TYR A 16 1.66 -6.48 16.76
N TRP A 17 1.35 -5.23 16.50
CA TRP A 17 0.87 -4.75 15.21
C TRP A 17 2.07 -4.61 14.29
N TYR A 18 2.22 -5.57 13.40
CA TYR A 18 3.40 -5.74 12.56
C TYR A 18 3.11 -5.39 11.10
N GLY A 19 4.06 -4.71 10.50
CA GLY A 19 4.09 -4.32 9.09
C GLY A 19 5.56 -4.17 8.69
N VAL A 20 5.85 -4.35 7.40
CA VAL A 20 7.20 -4.21 6.85
C VAL A 20 7.26 -3.05 5.88
N ASP A 21 8.46 -2.57 5.61
CA ASP A 21 8.73 -1.44 4.71
C ASP A 21 8.28 -0.08 5.29
N ASP A 22 8.03 0.91 4.42
CA ASP A 22 7.72 2.29 4.82
C ASP A 22 6.41 2.36 5.62
N THR A 23 6.49 2.96 6.82
CA THR A 23 5.38 3.08 7.77
C THR A 23 4.15 3.79 7.23
N TYR A 24 4.30 4.67 6.25
CA TYR A 24 3.18 5.41 5.66
C TYR A 24 2.44 4.58 4.60
N VAL A 25 3.10 3.59 4.01
CA VAL A 25 2.58 2.74 2.93
C VAL A 25 2.66 1.25 3.25
N THR A 26 2.66 0.90 4.54
CA THR A 26 2.58 -0.49 5.02
C THR A 26 1.15 -0.83 5.44
N CYS A 27 0.90 -2.05 5.90
CA CYS A 27 -0.37 -2.46 6.49
C CYS A 27 -0.07 -3.27 7.74
N TYR A 28 -0.56 -2.79 8.87
CA TYR A 28 -0.35 -3.44 10.15
C TYR A 28 -1.37 -4.55 10.37
N PHE A 29 -0.90 -5.74 10.77
CA PHE A 29 -1.75 -6.85 11.18
C PHE A 29 -1.37 -7.36 12.59
N PRO A 30 -2.31 -7.95 13.32
CA PRO A 30 -2.08 -8.35 14.70
C PRO A 30 -1.32 -9.69 14.80
N LEU A 31 -0.18 -9.67 15.50
CA LEU A 31 0.52 -10.86 16.00
C LEU A 31 0.35 -10.93 17.51
N TYR A 32 -0.41 -11.90 18.01
CA TYR A 32 -0.55 -12.09 19.46
C TYR A 32 0.71 -12.70 20.08
N CYS A 33 1.06 -12.33 21.31
CA CYS A 33 2.23 -12.90 21.98
C CYS A 33 2.06 -14.39 22.34
N GLY A 34 0.83 -14.89 22.38
CA GLY A 34 0.50 -16.30 22.61
C GLY A 34 0.68 -17.23 21.42
N ILE A 35 1.12 -16.75 20.25
CA ILE A 35 1.30 -17.59 19.06
C ILE A 35 2.62 -18.39 19.11
N ASN A 36 2.68 -19.49 18.35
CA ASN A 36 3.90 -20.30 18.23
C ASN A 36 4.46 -20.39 16.80
N ARG A 37 3.85 -19.68 15.85
CA ARG A 37 4.29 -19.58 14.45
C ARG A 37 3.95 -18.20 13.92
N ILE A 38 4.77 -17.72 12.99
CA ILE A 38 4.57 -16.48 12.24
C ILE A 38 4.26 -16.80 10.77
N PRO A 39 3.64 -15.88 10.01
CA PRO A 39 3.33 -16.14 8.61
C PRO A 39 4.61 -16.34 7.81
N ARG A 40 4.61 -17.35 6.92
CA ARG A 40 5.77 -17.79 6.15
C ARG A 40 6.30 -16.68 5.27
N SER A 41 5.42 -15.87 4.68
CA SER A 41 5.81 -14.72 3.84
C SER A 41 6.71 -13.72 4.56
N PHE A 42 6.62 -13.62 5.88
CA PHE A 42 7.48 -12.77 6.71
C PHE A 42 8.78 -13.46 7.18
N THR A 43 8.98 -14.73 6.85
CA THR A 43 10.19 -15.50 7.20
C THR A 43 11.18 -15.67 6.05
N VAL A 44 10.78 -15.28 4.84
CA VAL A 44 11.55 -15.47 3.62
C VAL A 44 11.85 -14.14 2.95
N GLY A 45 12.99 -14.07 2.26
CA GLY A 45 13.43 -12.90 1.54
C GLY A 45 14.95 -12.87 1.40
N SER A 46 15.43 -12.25 0.33
CA SER A 46 16.84 -11.99 0.11
C SER A 46 16.99 -10.71 -0.70
N LEU A 47 17.91 -9.84 -0.30
CA LEU A 47 18.22 -8.63 -1.05
C LEU A 47 18.77 -8.91 -2.45
N GLN A 48 19.34 -10.10 -2.67
CA GLN A 48 19.96 -10.46 -3.95
C GLN A 48 18.97 -11.03 -4.98
N LYS A 49 17.75 -11.40 -4.55
CA LYS A 49 16.76 -12.04 -5.43
C LYS A 49 15.34 -11.65 -5.04
N PHE A 50 14.65 -11.00 -5.98
CA PHE A 50 13.23 -10.70 -5.86
C PHE A 50 12.39 -11.99 -5.71
N SER A 51 11.36 -11.94 -4.87
CA SER A 51 10.41 -13.05 -4.68
C SER A 51 9.04 -12.52 -4.24
N TRP A 52 7.99 -12.94 -4.96
CA TRP A 52 6.60 -12.70 -4.56
C TRP A 52 6.19 -13.47 -3.28
N GLU A 53 6.98 -14.46 -2.86
CA GLU A 53 6.74 -15.16 -1.58
C GLU A 53 7.20 -14.34 -0.37
N SER A 54 8.00 -13.27 -0.57
CA SER A 54 8.53 -12.46 0.52
C SER A 54 7.67 -11.23 0.73
N ALA A 55 7.08 -11.10 1.92
CA ALA A 55 6.31 -9.93 2.32
C ALA A 55 7.13 -8.65 2.10
N TRP A 56 8.41 -8.65 2.47
CA TRP A 56 9.28 -7.49 2.28
C TRP A 56 9.34 -7.02 0.82
N TRP A 57 9.51 -7.95 -0.14
CA TRP A 57 9.55 -7.63 -1.56
C TRP A 57 8.18 -7.20 -2.11
N VAL A 58 7.09 -7.83 -1.67
CA VAL A 58 5.73 -7.43 -2.07
C VAL A 58 5.42 -6.00 -1.65
N PHE A 59 5.71 -5.66 -0.39
CA PHE A 59 5.51 -4.32 0.14
C PHE A 59 6.40 -3.29 -0.56
N ASN A 60 7.70 -3.61 -0.74
CA ASN A 60 8.62 -2.75 -1.47
C ASN A 60 8.17 -2.51 -2.91
N PHE A 61 7.63 -3.52 -3.58
CA PHE A 61 7.15 -3.38 -4.95
C PHE A 61 6.01 -2.36 -5.03
N ALA A 62 4.98 -2.53 -4.20
CA ALA A 62 3.84 -1.62 -4.17
C ALA A 62 4.24 -0.19 -3.76
N ALA A 63 5.07 -0.04 -2.72
CA ALA A 63 5.56 1.25 -2.25
C ALA A 63 6.40 1.99 -3.32
N ASN A 64 7.38 1.30 -3.92
CA ASN A 64 8.22 1.90 -4.95
C ASN A 64 7.42 2.27 -6.20
N PHE A 65 6.44 1.44 -6.58
CA PHE A 65 5.56 1.77 -7.70
C PHE A 65 4.68 2.99 -7.38
N CYS A 66 4.11 3.04 -6.17
CA CYS A 66 3.34 4.17 -5.68
C CYS A 66 4.11 5.50 -5.78
N ASN A 67 5.43 5.49 -5.54
CA ASN A 67 6.26 6.69 -5.63
C ASN A 67 6.30 7.34 -7.03
N LEU A 68 6.02 6.59 -8.10
CA LEU A 68 6.04 7.13 -9.48
C LEU A 68 4.97 8.20 -9.71
N LYS A 69 3.80 8.06 -9.07
CA LYS A 69 2.70 9.03 -9.17
C LYS A 69 2.02 9.18 -7.80
N TYR A 70 2.84 9.43 -6.78
CA TYR A 70 2.48 9.37 -5.37
C TYR A 70 1.17 10.07 -5.02
N SER A 71 0.97 11.31 -5.46
CA SER A 71 -0.22 12.11 -5.16
C SER A 71 -1.55 11.47 -5.59
N TYR A 72 -1.52 10.54 -6.55
CA TYR A 72 -2.68 9.78 -7.00
C TYR A 72 -2.70 8.38 -6.39
N MET A 73 -1.60 7.63 -6.53
CA MET A 73 -1.52 6.22 -6.14
C MET A 73 -1.67 6.01 -4.62
N ILE A 74 -1.24 6.98 -3.81
CA ILE A 74 -1.32 6.89 -2.35
C ILE A 74 -2.77 6.79 -1.86
N GLN A 75 -3.71 7.39 -2.57
CA GLN A 75 -5.13 7.40 -2.19
C GLN A 75 -5.72 5.98 -2.28
N ASP A 76 -5.41 5.26 -3.36
CA ASP A 76 -5.85 3.88 -3.55
C ASP A 76 -5.17 2.93 -2.55
N LEU A 77 -3.87 3.14 -2.30
CA LEU A 77 -3.12 2.35 -1.33
C LEU A 77 -3.68 2.54 0.10
N GLN A 78 -3.91 3.78 0.52
CA GLN A 78 -4.44 4.08 1.85
C GLN A 78 -5.90 3.64 2.01
N ALA A 79 -6.68 3.57 0.94
CA ALA A 79 -8.02 2.99 0.99
C ALA A 79 -7.96 1.51 1.38
N VAL A 80 -7.08 0.72 0.75
CA VAL A 80 -6.88 -0.70 1.07
C VAL A 80 -6.26 -0.87 2.47
N GLN A 81 -5.28 -0.04 2.83
CA GLN A 81 -4.69 -0.01 4.17
C GLN A 81 -5.79 0.18 5.24
N SER A 82 -6.60 1.23 5.09
CA SER A 82 -7.66 1.59 6.04
C SER A 82 -8.73 0.51 6.15
N GLU A 83 -9.10 -0.11 5.02
CA GLU A 83 -10.03 -1.24 4.99
C GLU A 83 -9.51 -2.41 5.83
N LEU A 84 -8.29 -2.87 5.57
CA LEU A 84 -7.69 -4.01 6.25
C LEU A 84 -7.48 -3.75 7.74
N GLU A 85 -6.83 -2.64 8.09
CA GLU A 85 -6.55 -2.28 9.48
C GLU A 85 -7.86 -2.05 10.28
N GLY A 86 -8.83 -1.38 9.66
CA GLY A 86 -10.15 -1.17 10.25
C GLY A 86 -10.88 -2.49 10.55
N ASN A 87 -10.78 -3.47 9.65
CA ASN A 87 -11.34 -4.81 9.86
C ASN A 87 -10.67 -5.54 11.03
N PHE A 88 -9.34 -5.48 11.15
CA PHE A 88 -8.64 -6.10 12.28
C PHE A 88 -9.05 -5.47 13.61
N LEU A 89 -9.11 -4.15 13.68
CA LEU A 89 -9.53 -3.43 14.89
C LEU A 89 -10.98 -3.76 15.26
N THR A 90 -11.87 -3.83 14.28
CA THR A 90 -13.29 -4.15 14.49
C THR A 90 -13.49 -5.57 15.01
N LEU A 91 -12.71 -6.54 14.49
CA LEU A 91 -12.83 -7.95 14.87
C LEU A 91 -12.09 -8.30 16.16
N GLN A 92 -11.10 -7.49 16.56
CA GLN A 92 -10.24 -7.75 17.70
C GLN A 92 -11.00 -8.16 18.99
N PRO A 93 -12.07 -7.46 19.43
CA PRO A 93 -12.78 -7.84 20.65
C PRO A 93 -13.39 -9.24 20.60
N SER A 94 -13.93 -9.65 19.44
CA SER A 94 -14.55 -10.98 19.26
C SER A 94 -13.52 -12.10 19.26
N VAL A 95 -12.38 -11.86 18.61
CA VAL A 95 -11.25 -12.79 18.58
C VAL A 95 -10.72 -13.01 20.00
N GLU A 96 -10.54 -11.92 20.74
CA GLU A 96 -9.98 -11.96 22.09
C GLU A 96 -10.93 -12.58 23.10
N LYS A 97 -12.23 -12.31 22.99
CA LYS A 97 -13.23 -12.97 23.84
C LYS A 97 -13.12 -14.50 23.70
N THR A 98 -13.07 -14.98 22.46
CA THR A 98 -12.90 -16.42 22.16
C THR A 98 -11.59 -16.95 22.73
N ALA A 99 -10.48 -16.23 22.53
CA ALA A 99 -9.17 -16.63 23.03
C ALA A 99 -9.12 -16.68 24.58
N VAL A 100 -9.78 -15.75 25.28
CA VAL A 100 -9.87 -15.73 26.74
C VAL A 100 -10.71 -16.90 27.26
N GLU A 101 -11.79 -17.26 26.57
CA GLU A 101 -12.59 -18.44 26.91
C GLU A 101 -11.75 -19.72 26.77
N LEU A 102 -11.04 -19.86 25.64
CA LEU A 102 -10.14 -20.98 25.40
C LEU A 102 -8.98 -21.02 26.40
N TYR A 103 -8.42 -19.88 26.79
CA TYR A 103 -7.35 -19.81 27.79
C TYR A 103 -7.73 -20.47 29.13
N LYS A 104 -9.02 -20.41 29.50
CA LYS A 104 -9.53 -21.00 30.75
C LYS A 104 -9.75 -22.50 30.66
N SER A 105 -10.01 -23.03 29.47
CA SER A 105 -10.39 -24.44 29.27
C SER A 105 -9.29 -25.29 28.64
N ASP A 106 -8.58 -24.75 27.65
CA ASP A 106 -7.58 -25.44 26.83
C ASP A 106 -6.57 -24.42 26.25
N SER A 107 -5.45 -24.26 26.94
CA SER A 107 -4.40 -23.31 26.54
C SER A 107 -3.70 -23.68 25.23
N GLU A 108 -3.66 -24.97 24.86
CA GLU A 108 -3.09 -25.40 23.59
C GLU A 108 -4.01 -25.03 22.43
N LEU A 109 -5.32 -25.20 22.60
CA LEU A 109 -6.30 -24.79 21.62
C LEU A 109 -6.34 -23.26 21.48
N MET A 110 -6.20 -22.50 22.56
CA MET A 110 -6.04 -21.04 22.52
C MET A 110 -4.82 -20.64 21.67
N THR A 111 -3.67 -21.26 21.93
CA THR A 111 -2.42 -21.00 21.18
C THR A 111 -2.62 -21.28 19.70
N ARG A 112 -3.25 -22.41 19.36
CA ARG A 112 -3.54 -22.78 17.97
C ARG A 112 -4.48 -21.77 17.31
N TYR A 113 -5.57 -21.41 17.99
CA TYR A 113 -6.55 -20.44 17.51
C TYR A 113 -5.91 -19.08 17.19
N LEU A 114 -5.14 -18.51 18.11
CA LEU A 114 -4.45 -17.24 17.89
C LEU A 114 -3.36 -17.33 16.82
N THR A 115 -2.65 -18.47 16.76
CA THR A 115 -1.63 -18.72 15.74
C THR A 115 -2.25 -18.74 14.36
N ASP A 116 -3.32 -19.51 14.17
CA ASP A 116 -3.98 -19.62 12.87
C ASP A 116 -4.61 -18.28 12.48
N TYR A 117 -5.25 -17.56 13.41
CA TYR A 117 -5.74 -16.20 13.16
C TYR A 117 -4.61 -15.26 12.70
N SER A 118 -3.49 -15.20 13.42
CA SER A 118 -2.41 -14.26 13.13
C SER A 118 -1.69 -14.61 11.82
N VAL A 119 -1.47 -15.91 11.56
CA VAL A 119 -0.84 -16.41 10.33
C VAL A 119 -1.74 -16.16 9.13
N SER A 120 -3.02 -16.53 9.20
CA SER A 120 -3.95 -16.35 8.08
C SER A 120 -4.12 -14.88 7.71
N ASN A 121 -4.22 -13.98 8.69
CA ASN A 121 -4.29 -12.54 8.40
C ASN A 121 -2.98 -12.01 7.81
N GLY A 122 -1.82 -12.46 8.29
CA GLY A 122 -0.54 -12.06 7.72
C GLY A 122 -0.39 -12.47 6.24
N GLU A 123 -0.74 -13.71 5.91
CA GLU A 123 -0.70 -14.18 4.50
C GLU A 123 -1.74 -13.47 3.63
N MET A 124 -2.95 -13.24 4.16
CA MET A 124 -4.00 -12.50 3.46
C MET A 124 -3.56 -11.07 3.15
N VAL A 125 -2.92 -10.38 4.11
CA VAL A 125 -2.40 -9.03 3.90
C VAL A 125 -1.37 -9.02 2.77
N VAL A 126 -0.44 -9.97 2.76
CA VAL A 126 0.58 -10.06 1.69
C VAL A 126 -0.05 -10.28 0.33
N GLU A 127 -1.02 -11.20 0.22
CA GLU A 127 -1.71 -11.43 -1.06
C GLU A 127 -2.50 -10.21 -1.50
N ARG A 128 -3.22 -9.55 -0.58
CA ARG A 128 -3.97 -8.33 -0.90
C ARG A 128 -3.04 -7.19 -1.33
N TRP A 129 -1.87 -7.08 -0.71
CA TRP A 129 -0.86 -6.07 -1.03
C TRP A 129 -0.21 -6.31 -2.40
N LYS A 130 0.04 -7.58 -2.74
CA LYS A 130 0.48 -7.97 -4.07
C LYS A 130 -0.56 -7.56 -5.12
N GLN A 131 -1.82 -7.89 -4.87
CA GLN A 131 -2.91 -7.54 -5.78
C GLN A 131 -3.08 -6.02 -5.92
N LEU A 132 -2.93 -5.27 -4.82
CA LEU A 132 -2.87 -3.80 -4.87
C LEU A 132 -1.73 -3.32 -5.79
N GLY A 133 -0.54 -3.90 -5.71
CA GLY A 133 0.55 -3.58 -6.63
C GLY A 133 0.18 -3.82 -8.09
N GLU A 134 -0.46 -4.95 -8.40
CA GLU A 134 -0.97 -5.27 -9.74
C GLU A 134 -2.05 -4.27 -10.20
N ASP A 135 -2.97 -3.90 -9.31
CA ASP A 135 -4.03 -2.91 -9.57
C ASP A 135 -3.43 -1.52 -9.88
N LEU A 136 -2.42 -1.08 -9.11
CA LEU A 136 -1.73 0.19 -9.33
C LEU A 136 -1.06 0.24 -10.69
N ILE A 137 -0.37 -0.82 -11.11
CA ILE A 137 0.20 -0.91 -12.47
C ILE A 137 -0.89 -0.74 -13.52
N CYS A 138 -2.00 -1.47 -13.35
CA CYS A 138 -3.08 -1.45 -14.33
C CYS A 138 -3.79 -0.10 -14.39
N LYS A 139 -4.00 0.57 -13.26
CA LYS A 139 -4.71 1.85 -13.17
C LYS A 139 -3.87 3.02 -13.67
N TYR A 140 -2.55 2.94 -13.49
CA TYR A 140 -1.63 4.06 -13.71
C TYR A 140 -0.57 3.85 -14.81
N ASN A 141 -0.79 2.85 -15.67
CA ASN A 141 0.13 2.51 -16.76
C ASN A 141 0.50 3.73 -17.61
N ASP A 142 1.79 3.89 -17.92
CA ASP A 142 2.36 5.01 -18.70
C ASP A 142 1.99 6.42 -18.19
N GLY A 143 1.69 6.55 -16.88
CA GLY A 143 1.37 7.82 -16.23
C GLY A 143 -0.07 8.30 -16.42
N TYR A 144 -0.89 7.56 -17.15
CA TYR A 144 -2.34 7.74 -17.24
C TYR A 144 -3.01 7.48 -15.89
N VAL A 145 -4.27 7.88 -15.76
CA VAL A 145 -5.14 7.51 -14.64
C VAL A 145 -6.43 6.98 -15.21
N LYS A 146 -6.77 5.71 -14.94
CA LYS A 146 -8.06 5.17 -15.36
C LYS A 146 -9.20 5.77 -14.54
N ASP A 147 -10.26 6.18 -15.23
CA ASP A 147 -11.51 6.61 -14.62
C ASP A 147 -12.35 5.42 -14.12
N GLU A 148 -13.52 5.69 -13.55
CA GLU A 148 -14.45 4.68 -13.02
C GLU A 148 -14.92 3.66 -14.07
N ASN A 149 -14.85 4.01 -15.36
CA ASN A 149 -15.19 3.13 -16.47
C ASN A 149 -13.96 2.40 -17.04
N GLY A 150 -12.79 2.53 -16.41
CA GLY A 150 -11.53 1.92 -16.83
C GLY A 150 -10.85 2.62 -18.01
N ARG A 151 -11.30 3.81 -18.42
CA ARG A 151 -10.72 4.52 -19.57
C ARG A 151 -9.51 5.35 -19.12
N PRO A 152 -8.35 5.24 -19.79
CA PRO A 152 -7.16 5.98 -19.41
C PRO A 152 -7.32 7.47 -19.71
N GLN A 153 -7.07 8.30 -18.71
CA GLN A 153 -7.11 9.76 -18.81
C GLN A 153 -5.70 10.34 -18.64
N GLY A 154 -5.32 11.23 -19.55
CA GLY A 154 -4.09 12.00 -19.42
C GLY A 154 -4.28 13.11 -18.39
N VAL A 155 -3.61 13.00 -17.26
CA VAL A 155 -3.61 14.04 -16.21
C VAL A 155 -2.32 14.84 -16.28
N GLY A 156 -2.43 16.08 -16.74
CA GLY A 156 -1.36 17.06 -16.74
C GLY A 156 -1.18 17.75 -15.39
N TYR A 157 -0.39 18.82 -15.38
CA TYR A 157 -0.24 19.67 -14.21
C TYR A 157 -1.54 20.41 -13.87
N PRO A 158 -1.79 20.73 -12.59
CA PRO A 158 -2.93 21.54 -12.19
C PRO A 158 -2.99 22.86 -12.95
N GLU A 159 -4.18 23.26 -13.39
CA GLU A 159 -4.39 24.49 -14.16
C GLU A 159 -3.82 25.75 -13.48
N PRO A 160 -3.95 25.95 -12.14
CA PRO A 160 -3.33 27.09 -11.48
C PRO A 160 -1.80 27.14 -11.64
N TRP A 161 -1.14 25.97 -11.64
CA TRP A 161 0.30 25.88 -11.87
C TRP A 161 0.66 26.21 -13.32
N LEU A 162 -0.11 25.70 -14.28
CA LEU A 162 0.07 26.03 -15.71
C LEU A 162 -0.06 27.54 -15.96
N ARG A 163 -1.05 28.19 -15.33
CA ARG A 163 -1.24 29.64 -15.41
C ARG A 163 -0.05 30.41 -14.84
N GLU A 164 0.52 29.97 -13.72
CA GLU A 164 1.70 30.60 -13.12
C GLU A 164 2.96 30.41 -13.99
N VAL A 165 3.12 29.25 -14.64
CA VAL A 165 4.23 29.00 -15.58
C VAL A 165 4.15 29.96 -16.78
N VAL A 166 2.97 30.11 -17.38
CA VAL A 166 2.78 31.07 -18.50
C VAL A 166 3.06 32.50 -18.05
N LYS A 167 2.58 32.89 -16.86
CA LYS A 167 2.81 34.23 -16.30
C LYS A 167 4.30 34.52 -16.03
N SER A 168 5.03 33.54 -15.50
CA SER A 168 6.45 33.70 -15.16
C SER A 168 7.38 33.69 -16.37
N ARG A 169 6.92 33.12 -17.50
CA ARG A 169 7.72 32.94 -18.73
C ARG A 169 6.86 33.16 -19.99
N PRO A 170 6.39 34.39 -20.21
CA PRO A 170 5.36 34.69 -21.22
C PRO A 170 5.80 34.35 -22.65
N ASP A 171 7.09 34.52 -22.96
CA ASP A 171 7.60 34.33 -24.32
C ASP A 171 8.11 32.90 -24.60
N GLN A 172 8.33 32.08 -23.55
CA GLN A 172 8.99 30.77 -23.69
C GLN A 172 8.17 29.77 -24.53
N PHE A 173 6.84 29.86 -24.46
CA PHE A 173 5.93 28.89 -25.06
C PHE A 173 5.16 29.46 -26.26
N LEU A 174 5.55 30.65 -26.74
CA LEU A 174 5.01 31.21 -27.98
C LEU A 174 5.54 30.42 -29.17
N ILE A 175 4.66 30.13 -30.12
CA ILE A 175 5.07 29.50 -31.39
C ILE A 175 5.85 30.56 -32.19
N PRO A 176 7.03 30.23 -32.75
CA PRO A 176 7.74 31.14 -33.62
C PRO A 176 6.82 31.61 -34.75
N VAL A 177 6.75 32.92 -34.98
CA VAL A 177 6.08 33.46 -36.15
C VAL A 177 6.99 33.16 -37.34
N GLU A 178 6.58 32.27 -38.24
CA GLU A 178 7.22 32.21 -39.56
C GLU A 178 6.99 33.57 -40.23
N GLU A 179 8.06 34.33 -40.46
CA GLU A 179 7.97 35.47 -41.36
C GLU A 179 7.64 34.93 -42.75
N ASP A 180 6.54 35.40 -43.35
CA ASP A 180 6.27 35.19 -44.78
C ASP A 180 7.44 35.79 -45.55
N ILE A 181 8.43 34.95 -45.89
CA ILE A 181 9.52 35.33 -46.78
C ILE A 181 8.86 35.46 -48.16
N PRO A 182 8.76 36.66 -48.75
CA PRO A 182 8.21 36.79 -50.09
C PRO A 182 9.05 35.95 -51.05
N GLU A 183 8.42 35.21 -51.97
CA GLU A 183 9.11 34.35 -52.95
C GLU A 183 10.24 35.07 -53.70
N SER A 184 10.20 36.41 -53.78
CA SER A 184 11.25 37.26 -54.34
C SER A 184 12.60 37.22 -53.59
N LYS A 185 12.69 36.59 -52.42
CA LYS A 185 13.94 36.39 -51.65
C LYS A 185 14.41 34.93 -51.57
N LEU A 186 13.72 34.00 -52.22
CA LEU A 186 14.07 32.55 -52.21
C LEU A 186 15.00 32.14 -53.36
N VAL A 187 15.45 33.08 -54.19
CA VAL A 187 16.40 32.82 -55.28
C VAL A 187 17.58 33.78 -55.16
N ASP A 188 18.63 33.32 -54.48
CA ASP A 188 20.04 33.56 -54.79
C ASP A 188 20.87 32.37 -54.24
#